data_AF-A0AAV4TCD9-F1
#
_entry.id   AF-A0AAV4TCD9-F1
#
_cell.length_a   1.000
_cell.length_b   1.000
_cell.length_c   1.000
_cell.angle_alpha   90.00
_cell.angle_beta   90.00
_cell.angle_gamma   90.00
#
_symmetry.space_group_name_H-M   'P 1'
#
loop_
_entity.id
_entity.type
_entity.pdbx_description
1 polymer ?
#
loop_
_entity_poly.entity_id
_entity_poly.type
_entity_poly.pdbx_seq_one_letter_code
_entity_poly.pdbx_strand_id
1 'polypeptide(L)'
;MEGGPRPMSAEKPVDIVCKSAGSKPPAVISWWMGSSRLKHNKDTVSADGNFTSSVLNFRPSIEDNGKQLTCRAENPLIAGSALDDTWDLEIHCK
;
A
#
# COMPACT_ATOMS: atom_id res chain seq x y z
N MET A 1 10.44 -0.35 2.35
CA MET A 1 9.14 -0.85 2.83
C MET A 1 9.18 -2.36 2.75
N GLU A 2 8.35 -3.07 3.51
CA GLU A 2 8.30 -4.53 3.49
C GLU A 2 6.85 -5.00 3.25
N GLY A 3 6.67 -5.91 2.29
CA GLY A 3 5.37 -6.40 1.83
C GLY A 3 4.95 -5.78 0.50
N GLY A 4 4.63 -6.63 -0.49
CA GLY A 4 4.13 -6.23 -1.80
C GLY A 4 3.01 -7.17 -2.27
N PRO A 5 2.20 -6.75 -3.26
CA PRO A 5 1.12 -7.56 -3.81
C PRO A 5 1.70 -8.80 -4.50
N ARG A 6 1.15 -9.96 -4.15
CA ARG A 6 1.36 -11.23 -4.84
C ARG A 6 0.46 -11.29 -6.08
N PRO A 7 0.70 -12.21 -7.04
CA PRO A 7 -0.26 -12.43 -8.13
C PRO A 7 -1.65 -12.74 -7.57
N MET A 8 -2.66 -12.07 -8.10
CA MET A 8 -4.04 -12.10 -7.60
C MET A 8 -4.98 -12.63 -8.67
N SER A 9 -6.14 -13.12 -8.25
CA SER A 9 -7.21 -13.49 -9.19
C SER A 9 -8.19 -12.33 -9.34
N ALA A 10 -8.68 -12.10 -10.55
CA ALA A 10 -9.74 -11.12 -10.80
C ALA A 10 -10.98 -11.41 -9.92
N GLU A 11 -11.66 -10.35 -9.48
CA GLU A 11 -12.88 -10.34 -8.67
C GLU A 11 -12.76 -10.95 -7.26
N LYS A 12 -11.59 -11.48 -6.90
CA LYS A 12 -11.29 -11.99 -5.56
C LYS A 12 -10.77 -10.86 -4.68
N PRO A 13 -11.49 -10.44 -3.63
CA PRO A 13 -10.94 -9.48 -2.66
C PRO A 13 -9.68 -10.05 -2.01
N VAL A 14 -8.65 -9.22 -1.91
CA VAL A 14 -7.39 -9.51 -1.25
C VAL A 14 -6.99 -8.38 -0.32
N ASP A 15 -6.17 -8.70 0.67
CA ASP A 15 -5.58 -7.73 1.57
C ASP A 15 -4.12 -7.52 1.20
N ILE A 16 -3.79 -6.31 0.79
CA ILE A 16 -2.41 -5.91 0.45
C ILE A 16 -1.86 -5.17 1.66
N VAL A 17 -0.73 -5.64 2.17
CA VAL A 17 -0.10 -5.07 3.37
C VAL A 17 1.17 -4.33 2.96
N CYS A 18 1.28 -3.08 3.37
CA CYS A 18 2.49 -2.28 3.25
C CYS A 18 2.97 -1.89 4.65
N LYS A 19 4.24 -2.15 4.94
CA LYS A 19 4.85 -1.83 6.23
C LYS A 19 6.02 -0.87 6.07
N SER A 20 6.04 0.17 6.91
CA SER A 20 7.12 1.13 7.04
C SER A 20 7.68 1.10 8.47
N ALA A 21 8.99 1.25 8.58
CA ALA A 21 9.75 1.15 9.83
C ALA A 21 10.67 2.36 10.00
N GLY A 22 10.97 2.74 11.25
CA GLY A 22 12.02 3.72 11.53
C GLY A 22 11.65 5.19 11.31
N SER A 23 10.36 5.50 11.14
CA SER A 23 9.86 6.88 11.12
C SER A 23 9.51 7.35 12.53
N LYS A 24 9.97 8.55 12.92
CA LYS A 24 9.56 9.24 14.14
C LYS A 24 9.12 10.66 13.81
N PRO A 25 7.85 11.04 14.03
CA PRO A 25 6.70 10.22 14.45
C PRO A 25 6.32 9.14 13.40
N PRO A 26 5.38 8.22 13.74
CA PRO A 26 4.95 7.16 12.84
C PRO A 26 4.56 7.71 11.46
N ALA A 27 5.06 7.08 10.40
CA ALA A 27 4.76 7.50 9.04
C ALA A 27 3.27 7.28 8.73
N VAL A 28 2.69 8.16 7.91
CA VAL A 28 1.35 8.03 7.35
C VAL A 28 1.46 7.28 6.03
N ILE A 29 0.78 6.15 5.92
CA ILE A 29 0.77 5.34 4.70
C ILE A 29 -0.48 5.64 3.87
N SER A 30 -0.30 5.86 2.57
CA SER A 30 -1.36 6.09 1.59
C SER A 30 -1.18 5.20 0.37
N TRP A 31 -2.30 4.76 -0.21
CA TRP A 31 -2.30 3.89 -1.38
C TRP A 31 -2.71 4.67 -2.63
N TRP A 32 -2.00 4.43 -3.72
CA TRP A 32 -2.17 5.10 -5.00
C TRP A 32 -2.17 4.08 -6.13
N MET A 33 -3.05 4.27 -7.11
CA MET A 33 -3.05 3.49 -8.34
C MET A 33 -2.91 4.46 -9.50
N GLY A 34 -1.73 4.48 -10.11
CA GLY A 34 -1.31 5.57 -10.99
C GLY A 34 -1.46 6.93 -10.28
N SER A 35 -2.38 7.77 -10.75
CA SER A 35 -2.64 9.11 -10.18
C SER A 35 -3.77 9.14 -9.14
N SER A 36 -4.48 8.03 -8.96
CA SER A 36 -5.69 7.97 -8.14
C SER A 36 -5.40 7.45 -6.74
N ARG A 37 -5.80 8.20 -5.70
CA ARG A 37 -5.67 7.77 -4.31
C ARG A 37 -6.78 6.78 -3.92
N LEU A 38 -6.39 5.63 -3.38
CA LEU A 38 -7.31 4.62 -2.84
C LEU A 38 -7.65 4.95 -1.38
N LYS A 39 -8.92 4.75 -0.98
CA LYS A 39 -9.43 5.09 0.36
C LYS A 39 -9.82 3.87 1.22
N HIS A 40 -9.83 2.67 0.63
CA HIS A 40 -10.27 1.44 1.32
C HIS A 40 -9.12 0.77 2.08
N ASN A 41 -8.38 1.55 2.86
CA ASN A 41 -7.25 1.07 3.65
C ASN A 41 -7.48 1.24 5.15
N LYS A 42 -6.85 0.39 5.94
CA LYS A 42 -6.78 0.45 7.39
C LYS A 42 -5.33 0.62 7.80
N ASP A 43 -4.98 1.77 8.34
CA ASP A 43 -3.69 2.03 8.96
C ASP A 43 -3.66 1.55 10.41
N THR A 44 -2.54 0.96 10.80
CA THR A 44 -2.26 0.46 12.13
C THR A 44 -0.83 0.85 12.49
N VAL A 45 -0.67 1.63 13.55
CA VAL A 45 0.64 1.91 14.15
C VAL A 45 0.92 0.86 15.22
N SER A 46 2.12 0.30 15.22
CA SER A 46 2.54 -0.65 16.25
C SER A 46 2.58 0.03 17.62
N ALA A 47 2.29 -0.71 18.69
CA ALA A 47 2.24 -0.16 20.05
C ALA A 47 3.54 0.54 20.48
N ASP A 48 4.68 0.08 19.96
CA ASP A 48 6.01 0.66 20.21
C ASP A 48 6.28 1.94 19.37
N GLY A 49 5.38 2.30 18.44
CA GLY A 49 5.53 3.45 17.55
C GLY A 49 6.62 3.29 16.48
N ASN A 50 7.33 2.17 16.46
CA ASN A 50 8.48 1.95 15.57
C ASN A 50 8.08 1.55 14.14
N PHE A 51 6.86 1.03 13.94
CA PHE A 51 6.36 0.58 12.66
C PHE A 51 4.94 1.07 12.40
N THR A 52 4.69 1.55 11.18
CA THR A 52 3.35 1.75 10.64
C THR A 52 3.08 0.66 9.62
N SER A 53 1.95 -0.02 9.73
CA SER A 53 1.43 -0.93 8.72
C SER A 53 0.13 -0.38 8.15
N SER A 54 -0.11 -0.56 6.86
CA SER A 54 -1.42 -0.30 6.25
C SER A 54 -1.89 -1.52 5.48
N VAL A 55 -3.16 -1.84 5.64
CA VAL A 55 -3.84 -2.94 4.96
C VAL A 55 -4.85 -2.35 3.99
N LEU A 56 -4.63 -2.51 2.69
CA LEU A 56 -5.56 -2.12 1.65
C LEU A 56 -6.42 -3.32 1.27
N ASN A 57 -7.73 -3.20 1.44
CA ASN A 57 -8.66 -4.22 0.97
C ASN A 57 -8.99 -3.93 -0.50
N PHE A 58 -8.33 -4.65 -1.40
CA PHE A 58 -8.37 -4.42 -2.84
C PHE A 58 -9.16 -5.53 -3.54
N ARG A 59 -10.01 -5.14 -4.48
CA ARG A 59 -10.75 -6.06 -5.35
C ARG A 59 -10.19 -5.92 -6.77
N PRO A 60 -9.15 -6.68 -7.14
CA PRO A 60 -8.58 -6.64 -8.48
C PRO A 60 -9.63 -6.94 -9.55
N SER A 61 -9.67 -6.14 -10.61
CA SER A 61 -10.34 -6.47 -11.87
C SER A 61 -9.31 -6.88 -12.93
N ILE A 62 -9.75 -7.59 -13.98
CA ILE A 62 -8.85 -7.93 -15.09
C ILE A 62 -8.29 -6.68 -15.79
N GLU A 63 -9.04 -5.57 -15.73
CA GLU A 63 -8.61 -4.27 -16.26
C GLU A 63 -7.50 -3.62 -15.42
N ASP A 64 -7.29 -4.09 -14.18
CA ASP A 64 -6.19 -3.62 -13.33
C ASP A 64 -4.89 -4.38 -13.59
N ASN A 65 -4.91 -5.42 -14.42
CA ASN A 65 -3.70 -6.18 -14.75
C ASN A 65 -2.69 -5.28 -15.47
N GLY A 66 -1.45 -5.27 -14.98
CA GLY A 66 -0.38 -4.40 -15.46
C GLY A 66 -0.46 -2.95 -14.97
N LYS A 67 -1.44 -2.59 -14.12
CA LYS A 67 -1.45 -1.29 -13.45
C LYS A 67 -0.44 -1.26 -12.31
N GLN A 68 0.02 -0.06 -11.99
CA GLN A 68 0.96 0.17 -10.89
C GLN A 68 0.23 0.59 -9.61
N LEU A 69 0.36 -0.25 -8.58
CA LEU A 69 -0.05 0.07 -7.23
C LEU A 69 1.13 0.61 -6.46
N THR A 70 0.98 1.80 -5.89
CA THR A 70 2.01 2.48 -5.12
C THR A 70 1.56 2.66 -3.68
N CYS A 71 2.34 2.14 -2.74
CA CYS A 71 2.26 2.49 -1.33
C CYS A 71 3.19 3.68 -1.08
N ARG A 72 2.67 4.77 -0.53
CA ARG A 72 3.45 5.94 -0.14
C ARG A 72 3.43 6.12 1.37
N ALA A 73 4.60 6.13 2.00
CA ALA A 73 4.80 6.38 3.43
C ALA A 73 5.44 7.75 3.64
N GLU A 74 4.79 8.65 4.38
CA GLU A 74 5.27 10.02 4.61
C GLU A 74 5.38 10.34 6.10
N ASN A 75 6.47 10.99 6.52
CA ASN A 75 6.61 11.48 7.89
C ASN A 75 5.98 12.88 8.02
N PRO A 76 4.97 13.07 8.89
CA PRO A 76 4.24 14.33 8.98
C PRO A 76 5.08 15.51 9.52
N LEU A 77 6.24 15.27 10.14
CA LEU A 77 7.14 16.34 10.61
C LEU A 77 8.23 16.70 9.60
N ILE A 78 8.45 15.88 8.57
CA ILE A 78 9.52 16.08 7.59
C ILE A 78 8.88 16.18 6.21
N ALA A 79 8.66 17.41 5.75
CA ALA A 79 8.17 17.66 4.40
C ALA A 79 9.11 17.05 3.35
N GLY A 80 8.56 16.30 2.40
CA GLY A 80 9.34 15.63 1.35
C GLY A 80 10.00 14.31 1.77
N SER A 81 9.72 13.79 2.97
CA SER A 81 10.19 12.47 3.42
C SER A 81 9.39 11.29 2.85
N ALA A 82 8.49 11.55 1.90
CA ALA A 82 7.64 10.54 1.31
C ALA A 82 8.51 9.48 0.60
N LEU A 83 8.37 8.24 1.04
CA LEU A 83 8.93 7.07 0.36
C LEU A 83 7.79 6.37 -0.36
N ASP A 84 7.99 6.02 -1.63
CA ASP A 84 7.09 5.18 -2.39
C ASP A 84 7.67 3.79 -2.64
N ASP A 85 6.77 2.81 -2.67
CA ASP A 85 7.04 1.45 -3.11
C ASP A 85 5.95 1.10 -4.13
N THR A 86 6.38 0.78 -5.36
CA THR A 86 5.49 0.59 -6.50
C THR A 86 5.60 -0.84 -7.00
N TRP A 87 4.44 -1.44 -7.26
CA TRP A 87 4.32 -2.81 -7.74
C TRP A 87 3.40 -2.88 -8.95
N ASP A 88 3.85 -3.60 -9.97
CA ASP A 88 3.01 -3.97 -11.10
C ASP A 88 2.04 -5.07 -10.66
N LEU A 89 0.75 -4.83 -10.84
CA LEU A 89 -0.30 -5.77 -10.46
C LEU A 89 -0.39 -6.90 -11.49
N GLU A 90 -0.12 -8.12 -11.04
CA GLU A 90 -0.31 -9.32 -11.86
C GLU A 90 -1.66 -9.98 -11.49
N ILE A 91 -2.65 -9.83 -12.37
CA ILE A 91 -4.02 -10.29 -12.15
C ILE A 91 -4.38 -11.32 -13.21
N HIS A 92 -4.72 -12.51 -12.75
CA HIS A 92 -5.09 -13.64 -13.61
C HIS A 92 -6.61 -13.83 -13.60
N CYS A 93 -7.18 -14.12 -14.77
CA CYS A 93 -8.50 -14.73 -14.84
C CYS A 93 -8.44 -16.14 -14.25
N LYS A 94 -9.54 -16.59 -13.66
CA LYS A 94 -9.67 -17.96 -13.16
C LYS A 94 -10.11 -18.90 -14.28
#